data_AF-A0A7W0N6M1-F1
#
_entry.id   AF-A0A7W0N6M1-F1
#
_cell.length_a   1.000
_cell.length_b   1.000
_cell.length_c   1.000
_cell.angle_alpha   90.00
_cell.angle_beta   90.00
_cell.angle_gamma   90.00
#
_symmetry.space_group_name_H-M   'P 1'
#
loop_
_entity.id
_entity.type
_entity.pdbx_description
1 polymer ?
#
loop_
_entity_poly.entity_id
_entity_poly.type
_entity_poly.pdbx_seq_one_letter_code
_entity_poly.pdbx_strand_id
1 'polypeptide(L)'
;ASTILIANTIRLSIFARRREIEVMKLVGATNWFVRGPFMLEGVLTGLAGSVAAVALLFVGREIAVPQILGHIQDDPDVRALAFTWTAALLIAIGLGIGAIGSGLTLRRFLRV
;
A
#
# COMPACT_ATOMS: atom_id res chain seq x y z
N ALA A 1 19.64 20.42 -4.09
CA ALA A 1 18.80 21.63 -3.85
C ALA A 1 17.40 21.26 -3.36
N SER A 2 16.65 20.41 -4.07
CA SER A 2 15.27 20.06 -3.72
C SER A 2 15.10 19.41 -2.33
N THR A 3 16.02 18.55 -1.90
CA THR A 3 15.97 17.89 -0.58
C THR A 3 16.05 18.86 0.59
N ILE A 4 16.80 19.95 0.46
CA ILE A 4 16.97 20.97 1.51
C ILE A 4 15.70 21.82 1.62
N LEU A 5 15.10 22.20 0.48
CA LEU A 5 13.83 22.92 0.45
C LEU A 5 12.70 22.09 1.05
N ILE A 6 12.61 20.80 0.69
CA ILE A 6 11.63 19.86 1.26
C ILE A 6 11.81 19.76 2.78
N ALA A 7 13.05 19.60 3.27
CA ALA A 7 13.34 19.55 4.69
C ALA A 7 12.94 20.85 5.43
N ASN A 8 13.13 22.02 4.81
CA ASN A 8 12.77 23.29 5.41
C ASN A 8 11.25 23.51 5.45
N THR A 9 10.54 23.10 4.39
CA THR A 9 9.08 23.13 4.32
C THR A 9 8.43 22.19 5.34
N ILE A 10 8.97 20.97 5.50
CA ILE A 10 8.51 20.02 6.53
C ILE A 10 8.72 20.61 7.93
N ARG A 11 9.83 21.28 8.18
CA ARG A 11 10.10 21.92 9.48
C ARG A 11 9.10 23.04 9.77
N LEU A 12 8.76 23.85 8.76
CA LEU A 12 7.77 24.93 8.89
C LEU A 12 6.36 24.38 9.15
N SER A 13 5.95 23.32 8.44
CA SER A 13 4.62 22.72 8.59
C SER A 13 4.44 22.04 9.95
N ILE A 14 5.48 21.38 10.46
CA ILE A 14 5.50 20.80 11.81
C ILE A 14 5.39 21.91 12.86
N PHE A 15 6.10 23.03 12.68
CA PHE A 15 6.02 24.15 13.61
C PHE A 15 4.61 24.77 13.66
N ALA A 16 3.95 24.86 12.50
CA ALA A 16 2.57 25.34 12.40
C ALA A 16 1.55 24.39 13.08
N ARG A 17 1.77 23.07 13.03
CA ARG A 17 0.88 22.06 13.65
C ARG A 17 1.27 21.68 15.08
N ARG A 18 2.38 22.20 15.61
CA ARG A 18 2.90 21.87 16.96
C ARG A 18 1.86 22.12 18.05
N ARG A 19 1.10 23.21 17.94
CA ARG A 19 0.06 23.59 18.92
C ARG A 19 -1.11 22.62 18.94
N GLU A 20 -1.56 22.14 17.77
CA GLU A 20 -2.63 21.13 17.69
C GLU A 20 -2.18 19.79 18.28
N ILE A 21 -0.94 19.37 18.00
CA ILE A 21 -0.36 18.14 18.53
C ILE A 21 -0.20 18.21 20.05
N GLU A 22 0.20 19.37 20.57
CA GLU A 22 0.34 19.64 22.00
C GLU A 22 -1.02 19.66 22.72
N VAL A 23 -2.04 20.28 22.11
CA VAL A 23 -3.43 20.21 22.60
C VAL A 23 -3.92 18.76 22.61
N MET A 24 -3.72 17.98 21.54
CA MET A 24 -4.10 16.56 21.51
C MET A 24 -3.43 15.74 22.61
N LYS A 25 -2.14 15.96 22.89
CA LYS A 25 -1.44 15.30 23.99
C LYS A 25 -1.97 15.72 25.37
N LEU A 26 -2.38 16.97 25.54
CA LEU A 26 -2.98 17.49 26.79
C LEU A 26 -4.38 16.90 27.07
N VAL A 27 -5.15 16.53 26.04
CA VAL A 27 -6.45 15.83 26.22
C VAL A 27 -6.29 14.31 26.39
N GLY A 28 -5.06 13.80 26.50
CA GLY A 28 -4.79 12.37 26.70
C GLY A 28 -4.78 11.53 25.43
N ALA A 29 -4.65 12.13 24.24
CA ALA A 29 -4.57 11.39 22.99
C ALA A 29 -3.33 10.46 23.00
N THR A 30 -3.59 9.16 22.93
CA THR A 30 -2.54 8.14 22.86
C THR A 30 -1.76 8.26 21.54
N ASN A 31 -0.51 7.78 21.50
CA ASN A 31 0.34 7.78 20.30
C ASN A 31 -0.36 7.19 19.04
N TRP A 32 -1.42 6.41 19.22
CA TRP A 32 -2.29 5.88 18.18
C TRP A 32 -3.02 6.94 17.34
N PHE A 33 -3.35 8.11 17.89
CA PHE A 33 -4.04 9.17 17.14
C PHE A 33 -3.16 9.76 16.02
N VAL A 34 -1.85 9.83 16.27
CA VAL A 34 -0.86 10.19 15.25
C VAL A 34 -0.64 9.04 14.26
N ARG A 35 -0.79 7.78 14.68
CA ARG A 35 -0.62 6.60 13.81
C ARG A 35 -1.80 6.29 12.89
N GLY A 36 -3.01 6.63 13.32
CA GLY A 36 -4.25 6.39 12.58
C GLY A 36 -4.21 6.83 11.11
N PRO A 37 -3.92 8.10 10.80
CA PRO A 37 -3.94 8.59 9.41
C PRO A 37 -2.87 7.91 8.53
N PHE A 38 -1.64 7.73 9.03
CA PHE A 38 -0.58 7.08 8.26
C PHE A 38 -0.88 5.60 7.99
N MET A 39 -1.46 4.91 8.96
CA MET A 39 -1.86 3.51 8.78
C MET A 39 -2.96 3.38 7.74
N LEU A 40 -3.90 4.32 7.72
CA LEU A 40 -4.95 4.39 6.71
C LEU A 40 -4.36 4.64 5.30
N GLU A 41 -3.42 5.57 5.15
CA GLU A 41 -2.71 5.80 3.88
C GLU A 41 -1.97 4.55 3.39
N GLY A 42 -1.33 3.81 4.31
CA GLY A 42 -0.65 2.55 4.00
C GLY A 42 -1.57 1.45 3.50
N VAL A 43 -2.72 1.29 4.15
CA VAL A 43 -3.73 0.31 3.72
C VAL A 43 -4.32 0.70 2.37
N LEU A 44 -4.64 1.99 2.17
CA LEU A 44 -5.18 2.49 0.90
C LEU A 44 -4.19 2.30 -0.26
N THR A 45 -2.91 2.60 -0.05
CA THR A 45 -1.87 2.39 -1.06
C THR A 45 -1.62 0.91 -1.35
N GLY A 46 -1.60 0.05 -0.32
CA GLY A 46 -1.50 -1.40 -0.49
C GLY A 46 -2.70 -1.99 -1.26
N LEU A 47 -3.91 -1.52 -0.96
CA LEU A 47 -5.13 -1.90 -1.67
C LEU A 47 -5.05 -1.46 -3.13
N ALA A 48 -4.73 -0.19 -3.41
CA ALA A 48 -4.60 0.32 -4.76
C ALA A 48 -3.56 -0.46 -5.60
N GLY A 49 -2.40 -0.76 -5.01
CA GLY A 49 -1.36 -1.56 -5.66
C GLY A 49 -1.81 -3.00 -5.96
N SER A 50 -2.54 -3.62 -5.03
CA SER A 50 -3.08 -4.97 -5.25
C SER A 50 -4.15 -5.04 -6.34
N VAL A 51 -5.04 -4.04 -6.39
CA VAL A 51 -6.05 -3.93 -7.46
C VAL A 51 -5.37 -3.75 -8.81
N ALA A 52 -4.34 -2.90 -8.89
CA ALA A 52 -3.57 -2.71 -10.11
C ALA A 52 -2.85 -4.00 -10.54
N ALA A 53 -2.28 -4.77 -9.60
CA ALA A 53 -1.64 -6.05 -9.87
C ALA A 53 -2.63 -7.09 -10.41
N VAL A 54 -3.83 -7.18 -9.84
CA VAL A 54 -4.90 -8.08 -10.32
C VAL A 54 -5.37 -7.67 -11.72
N ALA A 55 -5.53 -6.37 -11.98
CA ALA A 55 -5.88 -5.87 -13.31
C ALA A 55 -4.81 -6.21 -14.36
N LEU A 56 -3.52 -6.03 -14.02
CA LEU A 56 -2.39 -6.45 -14.86
C LEU A 56 -2.38 -7.97 -15.11
N LEU A 57 -2.67 -8.77 -14.09
CA LEU A 57 -2.74 -10.23 -14.21
C LEU A 57 -3.90 -10.66 -15.11
N PHE A 58 -5.05 -9.99 -15.03
CA PHE A 58 -6.19 -10.21 -15.91
C PHE A 58 -5.86 -9.86 -17.37
N VAL A 59 -5.30 -8.67 -17.62
CA VAL A 59 -4.90 -8.24 -18.97
C VAL A 59 -3.80 -9.15 -19.52
N GLY A 60 -2.81 -9.51 -18.71
CA GLY A 60 -1.76 -10.45 -19.09
C GLY A 60 -2.31 -11.82 -19.49
N ARG A 61 -3.32 -12.32 -18.77
CA ARG A 61 -4.02 -13.56 -19.14
C ARG A 61 -4.72 -13.43 -20.49
N GLU A 62 -5.54 -12.40 -20.67
CA GLU A 62 -6.34 -12.23 -21.89
C GLU A 62 -5.49 -11.95 -23.14
N ILE A 63 -4.29 -11.39 -22.99
CA ILE A 63 -3.40 -11.08 -24.13
C ILE A 63 -2.36 -12.19 -24.35
N ALA A 64 -1.70 -12.69 -23.30
CA ALA A 64 -0.58 -13.63 -23.43
C ALA A 64 -1.04 -15.07 -23.69
N VAL A 65 -2.17 -15.49 -23.11
CA VAL A 65 -2.71 -16.85 -23.33
C VAL A 65 -3.07 -17.09 -24.79
N PRO A 66 -3.87 -16.26 -25.49
CA PRO A 66 -4.24 -16.54 -26.88
C PRO A 66 -3.06 -16.47 -27.86
N GLN A 67 -1.99 -15.72 -27.55
CA GLN A 67 -0.79 -15.69 -28.39
C GLN A 67 0.07 -16.96 -28.26
N ILE A 68 -0.03 -17.68 -27.14
CA ILE A 68 0.70 -18.93 -26.89
C ILE A 68 -0.18 -20.16 -27.25
N LEU A 69 -1.50 -20.07 -27.07
CA LEU A 69 -2.46 -21.16 -27.24
C LEU A 69 -2.99 -21.36 -28.67
N GLY A 70 -2.42 -20.67 -29.67
CA GLY A 70 -2.67 -20.99 -31.08
C GLY A 70 -2.18 -22.39 -31.52
N HIS A 71 -1.43 -23.10 -30.65
CA HIS A 71 -0.83 -24.41 -30.94
C HIS A 71 -1.27 -25.56 -30.02
N ILE A 72 -2.08 -25.31 -28.98
CA ILE A 72 -2.49 -26.35 -28.03
C ILE A 72 -3.99 -26.23 -27.82
N GLN A 73 -4.72 -27.15 -28.47
CA GLN A 73 -6.17 -27.30 -28.36
C GLN A 73 -6.61 -27.30 -26.89
N ASP A 74 -7.76 -26.67 -26.66
CA ASP A 74 -8.57 -26.65 -25.43
C ASP A 74 -8.27 -27.80 -24.46
N ASP A 75 -7.26 -27.61 -23.60
CA ASP A 75 -6.98 -28.52 -22.50
C ASP A 75 -7.64 -27.96 -21.23
N PRO A 76 -8.62 -28.67 -20.62
CA PRO A 76 -9.28 -28.23 -19.39
C PRO A 76 -8.33 -28.11 -18.19
N ASP A 77 -7.08 -28.53 -18.38
CA ASP A 77 -6.02 -28.64 -17.36
C ASP A 77 -5.15 -27.38 -17.22
N VAL A 78 -5.35 -26.35 -18.05
CA VAL A 78 -4.90 -24.96 -17.74
C VAL A 78 -5.83 -24.33 -16.69
N ARG A 79 -6.22 -25.12 -15.69
CA ARG A 79 -6.60 -24.63 -14.37
C ARG A 79 -5.33 -24.12 -13.71
N ALA A 80 -4.81 -23.00 -14.22
CA ALA A 80 -4.05 -22.04 -13.44
C ALA A 80 -4.71 -21.99 -12.06
N LEU A 81 -3.97 -22.37 -11.00
CA LEU A 81 -4.42 -22.32 -9.60
C LEU A 81 -5.52 -21.28 -9.46
N ALA A 82 -6.77 -21.76 -9.32
CA ALA A 82 -7.98 -21.05 -9.77
C ALA A 82 -7.77 -19.55 -9.67
N PHE A 83 -7.77 -18.81 -10.79
CA PHE A 83 -7.43 -17.38 -10.88
C PHE A 83 -7.89 -16.56 -9.65
N THR A 84 -9.08 -16.88 -9.13
CA THR A 84 -9.62 -16.45 -7.83
C THR A 84 -8.64 -16.54 -6.64
N TRP A 85 -8.01 -17.69 -6.38
CA TRP A 85 -7.00 -17.90 -5.34
C TRP A 85 -5.75 -17.06 -5.56
N THR A 86 -5.25 -16.98 -6.79
CA THR A 86 -4.05 -16.17 -7.09
C THR A 86 -4.34 -14.67 -6.91
N ALA A 87 -5.51 -14.20 -7.37
CA ALA A 87 -5.96 -12.83 -7.16
C ALA A 87 -6.21 -12.52 -5.68
N ALA A 88 -6.86 -13.43 -4.94
CA ALA A 88 -7.09 -13.29 -3.50
C ALA A 88 -5.77 -13.21 -2.71
N LEU A 89 -4.78 -14.03 -3.09
CA LEU A 89 -3.46 -14.04 -2.46
C LEU A 89 -2.69 -12.74 -2.75
N LEU A 90 -2.76 -12.22 -3.98
CA LEU A 90 -2.18 -10.91 -4.34
C LEU A 90 -2.80 -9.76 -3.55
N ILE A 91 -4.12 -9.77 -3.36
CA ILE A 91 -4.81 -8.80 -2.52
C ILE A 91 -4.36 -8.92 -1.07
N ALA A 92 -4.36 -10.14 -0.51
CA ALA A 92 -3.94 -10.38 0.87
C ALA A 92 -2.49 -9.92 1.13
N ILE A 93 -1.57 -10.23 0.21
CA ILE A 93 -0.16 -9.84 0.31
C ILE A 93 0.00 -8.33 0.12
N GLY A 94 -0.66 -7.72 -0.89
CA GLY A 94 -0.57 -6.27 -1.13
C GLY A 94 -1.11 -5.45 0.04
N LEU A 95 -2.23 -5.89 0.62
CA LEU A 95 -2.80 -5.26 1.82
C LEU A 95 -1.89 -5.45 3.04
N GLY A 96 -1.33 -6.66 3.22
CA GLY A 96 -0.39 -6.98 4.29
C GLY A 96 0.88 -6.15 4.21
N ILE A 97 1.48 -6.02 3.04
CA ILE A 97 2.67 -5.19 2.80
C ILE A 97 2.34 -3.70 3.03
N GLY A 98 1.19 -3.21 2.57
CA GLY A 98 0.78 -1.82 2.82
C GLY A 98 0.58 -1.51 4.30
N ALA A 99 -0.09 -2.40 5.02
CA ALA A 99 -0.33 -2.27 6.46
C ALA A 99 0.98 -2.38 7.28
N ILE A 100 1.81 -3.38 6.99
CA ILE A 100 3.10 -3.61 7.67
C ILE A 100 4.10 -2.50 7.32
N GLY A 101 4.17 -2.10 6.05
CA GLY A 101 5.07 -1.06 5.56
C GLY A 101 4.78 0.29 6.18
N SER A 102 3.51 0.67 6.29
CA SER A 102 3.11 1.90 7.00
C SER A 102 3.35 1.81 8.51
N GLY A 103 3.04 0.66 9.12
CA GLY A 103 3.31 0.44 10.55
C GLY A 103 4.80 0.49 10.92
N LEU A 104 5.68 -0.04 10.06
CA LEU A 104 7.13 -0.09 10.27
C LEU A 104 7.81 1.26 10.01
N THR A 105 7.45 1.97 8.94
CA THR A 105 8.00 3.30 8.64
C THR A 105 7.73 4.27 9.78
N LEU A 106 6.53 4.20 10.37
CA LEU A 106 6.18 5.04 11.50
C LEU A 106 6.92 4.67 12.80
N ARG A 107 7.19 3.38 13.04
CA ARG A 107 8.07 2.93 14.14
C ARG A 107 9.51 3.41 13.97
N ARG A 108 9.99 3.57 12.73
CA ARG A 108 11.35 4.03 12.41
C ARG A 108 11.48 5.56 12.52
N PHE A 109 10.46 6.32 12.11
CA PHE A 109 10.51 7.80 12.07
C PHE A 109 10.11 8.51 13.37
N LEU A 110 9.26 7.91 14.22
CA LEU A 110 8.93 8.47 15.55
C LEU A 110 9.91 8.07 16.67
N ARG A 111 11.08 7.52 16.30
CA ARG A 111 12.18 7.25 17.25
C ARG A 111 13.22 8.37 17.25
N VAL A 112 12.74 9.61 17.15
CA VAL A 112 13.42 10.87 17.50
C VAL A 112 12.49 11.65 18.41
#